data_AF-A0A929XAW4-F1
#
_entry.id   AF-A0A929XAW4-F1
#
_cell.length_a   1.000
_cell.length_b   1.000
_cell.length_c   1.000
_cell.angle_alpha   90.00
_cell.angle_beta   90.00
_cell.angle_gamma   90.00
#
_symmetry.space_group_name_H-M   'P 1'
#
loop_
_entity.id
_entity.type
_entity.pdbx_description
1 polymer ?
#
loop_
_entity_poly.entity_id
_entity_poly.type
_entity_poly.pdbx_seq_one_letter_code
_entity_poly.pdbx_strand_id
1 'polypeptide(L)'
;SIVFSECVKETKKNQATLTDKIDKIILNRWLSFPILFAIIFAIYESSIVFGYKLTNYTWPLLAAIKNFVVDITPAADIAKVPLITDAAIWLVNSAVALLNYLPIFFILFAMIAILEDVGYMPRMAFILDKIFKKFGLHGQSTLPLVLGGAFVGGCAVPGVMSTKGIADDRARMATILTVPLMNCLAKVPFYTLLLGAFYTTTTVAADGSKSIDTSQMSVMMFYISTVTMLSALLIAKFLTSTILKTRETAPFVMELPPYHLPTFKGVVIRACERVWLYIKKVCTIVIAVAVILFALLQFPGLSSEKQEHYASEEAKALANFDMAAKKSSYYASVDSREKVARLLNFYDGYKAKKMGGGKGVDEQYEAENPEFYKFIMPKSDQDAKAINSALRKLSTQRKTILREQKNDKIESSLLGMAGRALEPVSKFAGFDWRINVAFLSSFAARESAVATLGSIYESGKAAEASSGEEMRPEEAMRQSSGYTPLHAASIIIFMLLTPPCIATMIVVKMQTNSYAWMAFGIFFPFTLALVVSSLFFTLANSFGVGGLTAMGIYYFILLFFVIILGFMPQKRQNWSGGVKK
;
A
#
# COMPACT_ATOMS: atom_id res chain seq x y z
N SER A 1 -39.05 38.02 24.15
CA SER A 1 -39.14 36.64 24.69
C SER A 1 -40.42 36.34 25.48
N ILE A 2 -41.18 37.35 25.94
CA ILE A 2 -42.34 37.16 26.85
C ILE A 2 -43.56 36.54 26.13
N VAL A 3 -43.83 36.93 24.89
CA VAL A 3 -44.93 36.35 24.08
C VAL A 3 -44.67 34.86 23.76
N PHE A 4 -43.40 34.48 23.55
CA PHE A 4 -43.04 33.09 23.29
C PHE A 4 -43.27 32.19 24.52
N SER A 5 -43.02 32.70 25.73
CA SER A 5 -43.27 31.95 26.96
C SER A 5 -44.75 31.82 27.33
N GLU A 6 -45.61 32.77 26.92
CA GLU A 6 -47.04 32.73 27.22
C GLU A 6 -47.86 31.89 26.23
N CYS A 7 -47.38 31.72 24.99
CA CYS A 7 -48.11 30.98 23.95
C CYS A 7 -47.71 29.49 23.83
N VAL A 8 -46.63 29.05 24.48
CA VAL A 8 -46.14 27.67 24.38
C VAL A 8 -46.48 26.88 25.64
N LYS A 9 -47.49 26.01 25.55
CA LYS A 9 -47.70 24.94 26.53
C LYS A 9 -46.71 23.80 26.23
N GLU A 10 -45.58 23.79 26.93
CA GLU A 10 -44.66 22.65 26.91
C GLU A 10 -45.32 21.42 27.53
N THR A 11 -45.89 20.56 26.69
CA THR A 11 -46.68 19.39 27.09
C THR A 11 -45.84 18.18 27.53
N LYS A 12 -44.51 18.24 27.39
CA LYS A 12 -43.59 17.10 27.66
C LYS A 12 -42.29 17.53 28.35
N LYS A 13 -42.38 18.29 29.44
CA LYS A 13 -41.20 18.79 30.17
C LYS A 13 -40.31 17.73 30.84
N ASN A 14 -40.75 16.46 30.90
CA ASN A 14 -40.09 15.37 31.65
C ASN A 14 -40.07 14.00 30.95
N GLN A 15 -40.44 13.90 29.67
CA GLN A 15 -40.33 12.62 28.95
C GLN A 15 -38.97 12.54 28.26
N ALA A 16 -38.09 11.65 28.76
CA ALA A 16 -36.83 11.34 28.10
C ALA A 16 -37.10 10.95 26.64
N THR A 17 -36.50 11.70 25.72
CA THR A 17 -36.63 11.45 24.28
C THR A 17 -35.97 10.10 23.93
N LEU A 18 -36.30 9.53 22.77
CA LEU A 18 -35.63 8.30 22.31
C LEU A 18 -34.11 8.50 22.22
N THR A 19 -33.68 9.70 21.81
CA THR A 19 -32.28 10.13 21.83
C THR A 19 -31.68 10.06 23.22
N ASP A 20 -32.35 10.60 24.25
CA ASP A 20 -31.83 10.58 25.62
C ASP A 20 -31.67 9.15 26.17
N LYS A 21 -32.58 8.25 25.83
CA LYS A 21 -32.50 6.83 26.23
C LYS A 21 -31.31 6.14 25.56
N ILE A 22 -31.09 6.40 24.28
CA ILE A 22 -29.97 5.85 23.51
C ILE A 22 -28.64 6.43 24.02
N ASP A 23 -28.56 7.74 24.20
CA ASP A 23 -27.37 8.42 24.72
C ASP A 23 -27.03 7.95 26.14
N LYS A 24 -28.02 7.60 26.99
CA LYS A 24 -27.77 7.00 28.31
C LYS A 24 -27.01 5.66 28.24
N ILE A 25 -27.20 4.90 27.17
CA ILE A 25 -26.49 3.63 26.93
C ILE A 25 -25.13 3.92 26.26
N ILE A 26 -25.14 4.69 25.17
CA ILE A 26 -23.96 4.96 24.34
C ILE A 26 -22.91 5.80 25.07
N LEU A 27 -23.32 6.77 25.87
CA LEU A 27 -22.44 7.67 26.62
C LEU A 27 -22.16 7.18 28.04
N ASN A 28 -22.55 5.95 28.38
CA ASN A 28 -22.22 5.37 29.68
C ASN A 28 -20.69 5.23 29.82
N ARG A 29 -20.17 5.58 30.99
CA ARG A 29 -18.74 5.55 31.33
C ARG A 29 -18.05 4.21 31.01
N TRP A 30 -18.75 3.09 31.13
CA TRP A 30 -18.18 1.76 30.84
C TRP A 30 -18.60 1.19 29.48
N LEU A 31 -19.84 1.40 29.04
CA LEU A 31 -20.34 0.84 27.77
C LEU A 31 -19.91 1.66 26.54
N SER A 32 -19.51 2.92 26.70
CA SER A 32 -19.11 3.80 25.58
C SER A 32 -17.94 3.23 24.76
N PHE A 33 -16.88 2.75 25.41
CA PHE A 33 -15.72 2.19 24.69
C PHE A 33 -16.02 0.85 23.98
N PRO A 34 -16.68 -0.15 24.63
CA PRO A 34 -17.10 -1.37 23.93
C PRO A 34 -18.05 -1.12 22.76
N ILE A 35 -19.02 -0.23 22.90
CA ILE A 35 -19.95 0.11 21.81
C ILE A 35 -19.20 0.78 20.65
N LEU A 36 -18.32 1.72 20.97
CA LEU A 36 -17.46 2.36 19.97
C LEU A 36 -16.60 1.34 19.23
N PHE A 37 -15.97 0.42 19.96
CA PHE A 37 -15.16 -0.65 19.37
C PHE A 37 -16.01 -1.58 18.48
N ALA A 38 -17.21 -1.96 18.92
CA ALA A 38 -18.13 -2.79 18.15
C ALA A 38 -18.56 -2.11 16.83
N ILE A 39 -18.84 -0.80 16.86
CA ILE A 39 -19.19 -0.03 15.66
C ILE A 39 -17.98 0.06 14.72
N ILE A 40 -16.79 0.37 15.23
CA ILE A 40 -15.56 0.40 14.42
C ILE A 40 -15.26 -0.97 13.81
N PHE A 41 -15.43 -2.05 14.58
CA PHE A 41 -15.27 -3.42 14.11
C PHE A 41 -16.28 -3.78 13.02
N ALA A 42 -17.55 -3.40 13.18
CA ALA A 42 -18.58 -3.62 12.15
C ALA A 42 -18.25 -2.88 10.84
N ILE A 43 -17.70 -1.66 10.94
CA ILE A 43 -17.24 -0.90 9.77
C ILE A 43 -16.03 -1.58 9.14
N TYR A 44 -15.07 -2.07 9.93
CA TYR A 44 -13.92 -2.83 9.41
C TYR A 44 -14.36 -4.09 8.66
N GLU A 45 -15.19 -4.91 9.26
CA GLU A 45 -15.68 -6.16 8.67
C GLU A 45 -16.44 -5.89 7.37
N SER A 46 -17.35 -4.91 7.40
CA SER A 46 -18.18 -4.56 6.24
C SER A 46 -17.38 -3.89 5.12
N SER A 47 -16.45 -2.99 5.44
CA SER A 47 -15.70 -2.25 4.41
C SER A 47 -14.53 -3.05 3.85
N ILE A 48 -13.73 -3.69 4.70
CA ILE A 48 -12.49 -4.35 4.30
C ILE A 48 -12.76 -5.79 3.88
N VAL A 49 -13.32 -6.62 4.77
CA VAL A 49 -13.48 -8.06 4.52
C VAL A 49 -14.47 -8.30 3.39
N PHE A 50 -15.66 -7.67 3.45
CA PHE A 50 -16.62 -7.76 2.36
C PHE A 50 -16.17 -6.99 1.11
N GLY A 51 -15.47 -5.87 1.26
CA GLY A 51 -14.89 -5.14 0.13
C GLY A 51 -13.90 -5.97 -0.69
N TYR A 52 -13.03 -6.75 -0.05
CA TYR A 52 -12.12 -7.67 -0.75
C TYR A 52 -12.87 -8.77 -1.52
N LYS A 53 -13.95 -9.32 -0.95
CA LYS A 53 -14.82 -10.25 -1.69
C LYS A 53 -15.40 -9.59 -2.94
N LEU A 54 -15.75 -8.31 -2.84
CA LEU A 54 -16.25 -7.52 -3.97
C LEU A 54 -15.18 -7.25 -5.03
N THR A 55 -13.91 -7.10 -4.65
CA THR A 55 -12.81 -6.90 -5.62
C THR A 55 -12.62 -8.06 -6.58
N ASN A 56 -12.98 -9.28 -6.20
CA ASN A 56 -12.92 -10.45 -7.09
C ASN A 56 -13.87 -10.33 -8.28
N TYR A 57 -14.97 -9.57 -8.14
CA TYR A 57 -15.90 -9.31 -9.24
C TYR A 57 -15.43 -8.16 -10.14
N THR A 58 -14.68 -7.19 -9.60
CA THR A 58 -14.12 -6.09 -10.38
C THR A 58 -12.80 -6.43 -11.06
N TRP A 59 -12.06 -7.43 -10.55
CA TRP A 59 -10.78 -7.85 -11.08
C TRP A 59 -10.82 -8.27 -12.57
N PRO A 60 -11.78 -9.07 -13.06
CA PRO A 60 -11.86 -9.43 -14.47
C PRO A 60 -12.03 -8.21 -15.40
N LEU A 61 -12.81 -7.21 -14.97
CA LEU A 61 -12.99 -5.97 -15.73
C LEU A 61 -11.69 -5.17 -15.82
N LEU A 62 -10.97 -5.05 -14.71
CA LEU A 62 -9.67 -4.36 -14.67
C LEU A 62 -8.59 -5.12 -15.45
N ALA A 63 -8.62 -6.45 -15.40
CA ALA A 63 -7.72 -7.32 -16.17
C ALA A 63 -8.00 -7.20 -17.68
N ALA A 64 -9.27 -7.08 -18.08
CA ALA A 64 -9.64 -6.84 -19.49
C ALA A 64 -9.06 -5.52 -20.00
N ILE A 65 -9.12 -4.44 -19.20
CA ILE A 65 -8.50 -3.15 -19.54
C ILE A 65 -6.99 -3.30 -19.71
N LYS A 66 -6.33 -4.06 -18.81
CA LYS A 66 -4.89 -4.33 -18.92
C LYS A 66 -4.54 -5.08 -20.21
N ASN A 67 -5.27 -6.16 -20.49
CA ASN A 67 -5.00 -7.00 -21.67
C ASN A 67 -5.23 -6.20 -22.96
N PHE A 68 -6.27 -5.37 -23.02
CA PHE A 68 -6.51 -4.48 -24.16
C PHE A 68 -5.32 -3.55 -24.44
N VAL A 69 -4.67 -3.00 -23.41
CA VAL A 69 -3.47 -2.17 -23.62
C VAL A 69 -2.28 -3.02 -24.07
N VAL A 70 -2.10 -4.22 -23.51
CA VAL A 70 -1.03 -5.15 -23.93
C VAL A 70 -1.19 -5.53 -25.41
N ASP A 71 -2.41 -5.78 -25.87
CA ASP A 71 -2.70 -6.18 -27.26
C ASP A 71 -2.42 -5.05 -28.28
N ILE A 72 -2.57 -3.79 -27.88
CA ILE A 72 -2.30 -2.62 -28.74
C ILE A 72 -0.80 -2.26 -28.76
N THR A 73 -0.05 -2.62 -27.72
CA THR A 73 1.38 -2.30 -27.64
C THR A 73 2.24 -3.25 -28.49
N PRO A 74 3.33 -2.76 -29.12
CA PRO A 74 4.20 -3.61 -29.92
C PRO A 74 4.81 -4.73 -29.08
N ALA A 75 4.77 -5.94 -29.62
CA ALA A 75 5.30 -7.14 -28.96
C ALA A 75 6.82 -6.98 -28.67
N ALA A 76 7.27 -7.57 -27.57
CA ALA A 76 8.69 -7.59 -27.23
C ALA A 76 9.49 -8.32 -28.32
N ASP A 77 10.62 -7.74 -28.71
CA ASP A 77 11.65 -8.49 -29.44
C ASP A 77 12.30 -9.51 -28.48
N ILE A 78 13.24 -10.32 -28.97
CA ILE A 78 13.84 -11.43 -28.23
C ILE A 78 14.41 -10.96 -26.88
N ALA A 79 15.37 -10.03 -26.84
CA ALA A 79 15.87 -9.48 -25.57
C ALA A 79 15.65 -7.98 -25.41
N LYS A 80 14.80 -7.35 -26.24
CA LYS A 80 14.52 -5.91 -26.19
C LYS A 80 13.01 -5.64 -26.11
N VAL A 81 12.59 -5.10 -24.97
CA VAL A 81 11.23 -4.59 -24.81
C VAL A 81 11.21 -3.11 -25.22
N PRO A 82 10.34 -2.70 -26.17
CA PRO A 82 10.19 -1.30 -26.52
C PRO A 82 9.85 -0.45 -25.29
N LEU A 83 10.50 0.71 -25.15
CA LEU A 83 10.27 1.64 -24.04
C LEU A 83 8.78 1.99 -23.88
N ILE A 84 8.08 2.15 -25.00
CA ILE A 84 6.66 2.49 -25.06
C ILE A 84 5.80 1.38 -24.45
N THR A 85 6.12 0.11 -24.75
CA THR A 85 5.42 -1.06 -24.20
C THR A 85 5.66 -1.17 -22.69
N ASP A 86 6.91 -1.01 -22.25
CA ASP A 86 7.28 -1.05 -20.83
C ASP A 86 6.58 0.08 -20.06
N ALA A 87 6.57 1.29 -20.60
CA ALA A 87 5.87 2.45 -20.03
C ALA A 87 4.35 2.26 -19.96
N ALA A 88 3.73 1.76 -21.04
CA ALA A 88 2.29 1.55 -21.09
C ALA A 88 1.85 0.48 -20.08
N ILE A 89 2.53 -0.67 -20.03
CA ILE A 89 2.27 -1.74 -19.07
C ILE A 89 2.43 -1.23 -17.64
N TRP A 90 3.50 -0.47 -17.39
CA TRP A 90 3.80 0.06 -16.06
C TRP A 90 2.76 1.09 -15.58
N LEU A 91 2.31 1.99 -16.46
CA LEU A 91 1.25 2.97 -16.16
C LEU A 91 -0.10 2.29 -15.90
N VAL A 92 -0.46 1.31 -16.73
CA VAL A 92 -1.71 0.57 -16.59
C VAL A 92 -1.72 -0.27 -15.32
N ASN A 93 -0.63 -0.97 -15.01
CA ASN A 93 -0.52 -1.72 -13.75
C ASN A 93 -0.66 -0.78 -12.53
N SER A 94 -0.06 0.41 -12.59
CA SER A 94 -0.18 1.42 -11.52
C SER A 94 -1.63 1.92 -11.37
N ALA A 95 -2.32 2.19 -12.49
CA ALA A 95 -3.71 2.62 -12.47
C ALA A 95 -4.68 1.50 -11.99
N VAL A 96 -4.50 0.28 -12.49
CA VAL A 96 -5.31 -0.90 -12.13
C VAL A 96 -5.15 -1.24 -10.65
N ALA A 97 -3.93 -1.17 -10.11
CA ALA A 97 -3.67 -1.43 -8.70
C ALA A 97 -4.46 -0.46 -7.80
N LEU A 98 -4.54 0.82 -8.16
CA LEU A 98 -5.35 1.80 -7.43
C LEU A 98 -6.85 1.59 -7.56
N LEU A 99 -7.32 1.32 -8.79
CA LEU A 99 -8.74 1.10 -9.10
C LEU A 99 -9.28 -0.15 -8.40
N ASN A 100 -8.42 -1.11 -8.08
CA ASN A 100 -8.80 -2.30 -7.33
C ASN A 100 -9.34 -1.98 -5.92
N TYR A 101 -8.97 -0.85 -5.31
CA TYR A 101 -9.47 -0.43 -3.99
C TYR A 101 -10.80 0.33 -4.04
N LEU A 102 -11.33 0.61 -5.23
CA LEU A 102 -12.56 1.39 -5.40
C LEU A 102 -13.78 0.79 -4.68
N PRO A 103 -14.03 -0.53 -4.73
CA PRO A 103 -15.19 -1.13 -4.05
C PRO A 103 -15.11 -0.99 -2.53
N ILE A 104 -13.91 -1.12 -1.98
CA ILE A 104 -13.64 -0.97 -0.54
C ILE A 104 -13.95 0.48 -0.11
N PHE A 105 -13.48 1.48 -0.88
CA PHE A 105 -13.77 2.88 -0.59
C PHE A 105 -15.25 3.23 -0.71
N PHE A 106 -15.97 2.64 -1.67
CA PHE A 106 -17.40 2.86 -1.81
C PHE A 106 -18.16 2.41 -0.54
N ILE A 107 -17.90 1.20 -0.05
CA ILE A 107 -18.53 0.69 1.18
C ILE A 107 -18.11 1.50 2.40
N LEU A 108 -16.81 1.83 2.51
CA LEU A 108 -16.29 2.65 3.61
C LEU A 108 -17.01 4.01 3.66
N PHE A 109 -17.09 4.74 2.55
CA PHE A 109 -17.78 6.03 2.50
C PHE A 109 -19.29 5.92 2.73
N ALA A 110 -19.93 4.83 2.29
CA ALA A 110 -21.33 4.57 2.61
C ALA A 110 -21.54 4.39 4.13
N MET A 111 -20.67 3.63 4.80
CA MET A 111 -20.74 3.43 6.26
C MET A 111 -20.48 4.72 7.05
N ILE A 112 -19.53 5.54 6.59
CA ILE A 112 -19.28 6.86 7.19
C ILE A 112 -20.47 7.79 6.99
N ALA A 113 -21.07 7.80 5.80
CA ALA A 113 -22.27 8.58 5.52
C ALA A 113 -23.43 8.13 6.41
N ILE A 114 -23.59 6.83 6.68
CA ILE A 114 -24.55 6.32 7.67
C ILE A 114 -24.25 6.85 9.07
N LEU A 115 -22.99 6.84 9.53
CA LEU A 115 -22.64 7.37 10.86
C LEU A 115 -22.89 8.87 11.00
N GLU A 116 -22.63 9.63 9.93
CA GLU A 116 -22.91 11.06 9.83
C GLU A 116 -24.43 11.31 9.85
N ASP A 117 -25.17 10.61 8.99
CA ASP A 117 -26.64 10.63 8.88
C ASP A 117 -27.36 9.85 9.98
N VAL A 118 -26.68 9.41 11.03
CA VAL A 118 -27.31 8.93 12.27
C VAL A 118 -27.07 9.93 13.41
N GLY A 119 -26.11 10.84 13.27
CA GLY A 119 -25.69 11.74 14.35
C GLY A 119 -24.80 11.05 15.39
N TYR A 120 -24.24 9.87 15.10
CA TYR A 120 -23.31 9.16 15.99
C TYR A 120 -21.92 9.82 16.02
N MET A 121 -21.51 10.48 14.94
CA MET A 121 -20.20 11.13 14.85
C MET A 121 -19.94 12.14 15.99
N PRO A 122 -20.90 13.01 16.36
CA PRO A 122 -20.79 13.85 17.55
C PRO A 122 -20.52 13.11 18.87
N ARG A 123 -21.18 11.98 19.10
CA ARG A 123 -21.02 11.17 20.31
C ARG A 123 -19.66 10.52 20.36
N MET A 124 -19.20 9.98 19.23
CA MET A 124 -17.87 9.40 19.11
C MET A 124 -16.79 10.42 19.49
N ALA A 125 -16.91 11.66 18.99
CA ALA A 125 -15.99 12.74 19.33
C ALA A 125 -16.00 13.05 20.84
N PHE A 126 -17.18 13.08 21.47
CA PHE A 126 -17.31 13.28 22.92
C PHE A 126 -16.65 12.15 23.73
N ILE A 127 -16.87 10.88 23.35
CA ILE A 127 -16.29 9.71 24.02
C ILE A 127 -14.74 9.77 23.99
N LEU A 128 -14.17 10.14 22.84
CA LEU A 128 -12.72 10.16 22.64
C LEU A 128 -12.04 11.47 23.07
N ASP A 129 -12.79 12.55 23.29
CA ASP A 129 -12.25 13.83 23.77
C ASP A 129 -11.42 13.66 25.05
N LYS A 130 -11.87 12.80 25.97
CA LYS A 130 -11.16 12.55 27.23
C LYS A 130 -9.76 11.99 27.03
N ILE A 131 -9.54 11.18 26.00
CA ILE A 131 -8.24 10.61 25.66
C ILE A 131 -7.43 11.64 24.87
N PHE A 132 -8.02 12.23 23.83
CA PHE A 132 -7.33 13.13 22.90
C PHE A 132 -6.87 14.43 23.53
N LYS A 133 -7.63 14.99 24.47
CA LYS A 133 -7.24 16.22 25.18
C LYS A 133 -5.93 16.08 25.97
N LYS A 134 -5.54 14.87 26.34
CA LYS A 134 -4.26 14.59 27.03
C LYS A 134 -3.04 14.69 26.09
N PHE A 135 -3.28 14.58 24.79
CA PHE A 135 -2.25 14.64 23.74
C PHE A 135 -2.34 15.95 22.92
N GLY A 136 -3.13 16.92 23.38
CA GLY A 136 -3.33 18.20 22.70
C GLY A 136 -4.23 18.13 21.46
N LEU A 137 -4.96 17.03 21.31
CA LEU A 137 -5.95 16.84 20.26
C LEU A 137 -7.35 17.16 20.80
N HIS A 138 -8.28 17.38 19.89
CA HIS A 138 -9.68 17.66 20.19
C HIS A 138 -10.56 16.44 19.87
N GLY A 139 -11.68 16.22 20.54
CA GLY A 139 -12.61 15.12 20.22
C GLY A 139 -13.02 15.06 18.73
N GLN A 140 -13.16 16.21 18.07
CA GLN A 140 -13.45 16.31 16.62
C GLN A 140 -12.34 15.73 15.72
N SER A 141 -11.12 15.54 16.25
CA SER A 141 -10.00 14.91 15.54
C SER A 141 -10.22 13.41 15.31
N THR A 142 -11.20 12.81 16.00
CA THR A 142 -11.52 11.39 15.83
C THR A 142 -11.87 11.05 14.39
N LEU A 143 -12.76 11.82 13.76
CA LEU A 143 -13.20 11.51 12.42
C LEU A 143 -12.00 11.48 11.44
N PRO A 144 -11.15 12.52 11.36
CA PRO A 144 -9.94 12.47 10.54
C PRO A 144 -9.02 11.28 10.82
N LEU A 145 -8.82 10.91 12.10
CA LEU A 145 -7.94 9.81 12.46
C LEU A 145 -8.52 8.44 12.07
N VAL A 146 -9.82 8.24 12.27
CA VAL A 146 -10.52 7.01 11.85
C VAL A 146 -10.48 6.89 10.32
N LEU A 147 -10.79 7.98 9.59
CA LEU A 147 -10.71 8.03 8.13
C LEU A 147 -9.27 7.84 7.60
N GLY A 148 -8.28 8.31 8.36
CA GLY A 148 -6.86 8.21 8.04
C GLY A 148 -6.28 6.81 8.19
N GLY A 149 -6.94 5.92 8.93
CA GLY A 149 -6.50 4.54 9.10
C GLY A 149 -6.16 4.13 10.54
N ALA A 150 -6.65 4.85 11.57
CA ALA A 150 -6.40 4.49 12.97
C ALA A 150 -6.90 3.08 13.36
N PHE A 151 -7.92 2.55 12.66
CA PHE A 151 -8.53 1.24 12.96
C PHE A 151 -9.09 0.51 11.74
N VAL A 152 -9.77 1.24 10.86
CA VAL A 152 -10.28 0.72 9.60
C VAL A 152 -9.33 1.21 8.53
N GLY A 153 -8.68 0.30 7.80
CA GLY A 153 -7.71 0.67 6.78
C GLY A 153 -8.26 1.80 5.91
N GLY A 154 -7.68 2.99 6.07
CA GLY A 154 -8.22 4.23 5.52
C GLY A 154 -7.35 4.80 4.41
N CYS A 155 -7.69 6.00 3.98
CA CYS A 155 -6.83 6.80 3.12
C CYS A 155 -6.56 8.14 3.81
N ALA A 156 -5.29 8.51 3.92
CA ALA A 156 -4.92 9.76 4.56
C ALA A 156 -5.44 10.99 3.81
N VAL A 157 -5.73 10.89 2.50
CA VAL A 157 -6.31 11.99 1.69
C VAL A 157 -7.67 12.48 2.23
N PRO A 158 -8.73 11.66 2.29
CA PRO A 158 -10.01 12.06 2.88
C PRO A 158 -9.88 12.34 4.38
N GLY A 159 -8.98 11.65 5.09
CA GLY A 159 -8.66 11.93 6.50
C GLY A 159 -8.22 13.39 6.70
N VAL A 160 -7.20 13.86 5.98
CA VAL A 160 -6.73 15.24 6.07
C VAL A 160 -7.81 16.22 5.59
N MET A 161 -8.60 15.91 4.56
CA MET A 161 -9.69 16.79 4.11
C MET A 161 -10.79 17.00 5.16
N SER A 162 -11.07 15.98 5.97
CA SER A 162 -12.10 16.06 7.02
C SER A 162 -11.70 16.94 8.21
N THR A 163 -10.42 17.33 8.33
CA THR A 163 -9.94 18.21 9.41
C THR A 163 -10.54 19.62 9.37
N LYS A 164 -11.15 20.03 8.24
CA LYS A 164 -11.82 21.33 8.09
C LYS A 164 -12.96 21.55 9.10
N GLY A 165 -13.55 20.48 9.63
CA GLY A 165 -14.59 20.57 10.66
C GLY A 165 -14.08 20.82 12.09
N ILE A 166 -12.76 20.81 12.32
CA ILE A 166 -12.18 21.06 13.64
C ILE A 166 -12.11 22.57 13.87
N ALA A 167 -12.85 23.06 14.86
CA ALA A 167 -12.90 24.50 15.19
C ALA A 167 -11.59 25.00 15.82
N ASP A 168 -10.94 24.16 16.64
CA ASP A 168 -9.68 24.48 17.30
C ASP A 168 -8.49 24.44 16.32
N ASP A 169 -7.86 25.59 16.04
CA ASP A 169 -6.80 25.66 15.03
C ASP A 169 -5.53 24.88 15.44
N ARG A 170 -5.20 24.86 16.74
CA ARG A 170 -4.08 24.06 17.26
C ARG A 170 -4.32 22.57 17.05
N ALA A 171 -5.47 22.05 17.49
CA ALA A 171 -5.82 20.64 17.28
C ALA A 171 -6.01 20.32 15.80
N ARG A 172 -6.56 21.24 14.99
CA ARG A 172 -6.69 21.08 13.54
C ARG A 172 -5.33 20.87 12.89
N MET A 173 -4.36 21.73 13.17
CA MET A 173 -3.00 21.62 12.62
C MET A 173 -2.30 20.35 13.11
N ALA A 174 -2.42 20.02 14.40
CA ALA A 174 -1.87 18.77 14.94
C ALA A 174 -2.46 17.55 14.21
N THR A 175 -3.78 17.54 14.00
CA THR A 175 -4.48 16.46 13.31
C THR A 175 -4.09 16.35 11.84
N ILE A 176 -3.94 17.47 11.12
CA ILE A 176 -3.46 17.50 9.73
C ILE A 176 -2.09 16.83 9.60
N LEU A 177 -1.21 17.01 10.58
CA LEU A 177 0.16 16.47 10.58
C LEU A 177 0.24 15.03 11.12
N THR A 178 -0.72 14.60 11.95
CA THR A 178 -0.71 13.24 12.54
C THR A 178 -1.51 12.23 11.74
N VAL A 179 -2.55 12.65 11.01
CA VAL A 179 -3.34 11.77 10.13
C VAL A 179 -2.47 11.05 9.08
N PRO A 180 -1.49 11.70 8.43
CA PRO A 180 -0.59 11.03 7.49
C PRO A 180 0.24 9.89 8.13
N LEU A 181 0.46 9.93 9.44
CA LEU A 181 1.20 8.88 10.15
C LEU A 181 0.37 7.60 10.37
N MET A 182 -0.93 7.64 10.10
CA MET A 182 -1.81 6.47 10.19
C MET A 182 -1.48 5.43 9.12
N ASN A 183 -1.88 4.17 9.36
CA ASN A 183 -1.73 3.11 8.38
C ASN A 183 -2.81 3.20 7.31
N CYS A 184 -2.44 3.72 6.14
CA CYS A 184 -3.32 3.64 4.97
C CYS A 184 -3.36 2.22 4.39
N LEU A 185 -4.48 1.85 3.74
CA LEU A 185 -4.65 0.52 3.12
C LEU A 185 -3.50 0.14 2.18
N ALA A 186 -2.95 1.12 1.46
CA ALA A 186 -1.85 0.92 0.53
C ALA A 186 -0.55 0.42 1.19
N LYS A 187 -0.39 0.56 2.52
CA LYS A 187 0.77 0.00 3.24
C LYS A 187 0.60 -1.48 3.56
N VAL A 188 -0.64 -1.99 3.58
CA VAL A 188 -0.94 -3.38 3.98
C VAL A 188 -0.25 -4.41 3.07
N PRO A 189 -0.30 -4.29 1.71
CA PRO A 189 0.41 -5.22 0.82
C PRO A 189 1.92 -5.32 1.09
N PHE A 190 2.54 -4.20 1.47
CA PHE A 190 3.95 -4.15 1.81
C PHE A 190 4.24 -4.88 3.12
N TYR A 191 3.40 -4.68 4.14
CA TYR A 191 3.50 -5.43 5.40
C TYR A 191 3.26 -6.92 5.18
N THR A 192 2.25 -7.31 4.39
CA THR A 192 1.99 -8.72 4.11
C THR A 192 3.12 -9.39 3.34
N LEU A 193 3.79 -8.67 2.43
CA LEU A 193 4.98 -9.19 1.73
C LEU A 193 6.12 -9.50 2.72
N LEU A 194 6.45 -8.56 3.60
CA LEU A 194 7.54 -8.74 4.58
C LEU A 194 7.20 -9.79 5.65
N LEU A 195 5.96 -9.78 6.15
CA LEU A 195 5.53 -10.78 7.12
C LEU A 195 5.43 -12.17 6.49
N GLY A 196 4.94 -12.25 5.25
CA GLY A 196 4.94 -13.48 4.47
C GLY A 196 6.35 -14.04 4.27
N ALA A 197 7.33 -13.17 4.00
CA ALA A 197 8.71 -13.59 3.75
C ALA A 197 9.46 -14.04 5.02
N PHE A 198 9.24 -13.39 6.17
CA PHE A 198 10.10 -13.56 7.36
C PHE A 198 9.39 -14.05 8.63
N TYR A 199 8.05 -14.01 8.67
CA TYR A 199 7.24 -14.34 9.86
C TYR A 199 6.18 -15.42 9.57
N THR A 200 6.36 -16.18 8.49
CA THR A 200 5.61 -17.42 8.25
C THR A 200 6.55 -18.61 8.34
N THR A 201 6.09 -19.68 8.98
CA THR A 201 6.82 -20.95 9.03
C THR A 201 6.06 -21.95 8.16
N THR A 202 6.70 -22.44 7.11
CA THR A 202 6.13 -23.51 6.28
C THR A 202 6.58 -24.85 6.85
N THR A 203 5.64 -25.60 7.41
CA THR A 203 5.83 -26.98 7.81
C THR A 203 5.40 -27.88 6.66
N VAL A 204 6.30 -28.73 6.18
CA VAL A 204 6.00 -29.74 5.17
C VAL A 204 5.78 -31.04 5.92
N ALA A 205 4.55 -31.53 5.95
CA ALA A 205 4.25 -32.82 6.55
C ALA A 205 4.83 -33.96 5.71
N ALA A 206 5.02 -35.13 6.32
CA ALA A 206 5.62 -36.30 5.67
C ALA A 206 4.82 -36.82 4.45
N ASP A 207 3.56 -36.40 4.31
CA ASP A 207 2.67 -36.68 3.18
C ASP A 207 2.83 -35.69 2.01
N GLY A 208 3.75 -34.71 2.11
CA GLY A 208 3.97 -33.67 1.12
C GLY A 208 3.00 -32.48 1.21
N SER A 209 2.08 -32.47 2.18
CA SER A 209 1.20 -31.32 2.41
C SER A 209 1.96 -30.16 3.06
N LYS A 210 1.84 -28.96 2.48
CA LYS A 210 2.45 -27.73 2.99
C LYS A 210 1.45 -27.01 3.90
N SER A 211 1.66 -27.01 5.21
CA SER A 211 0.96 -26.14 6.15
C SER A 211 1.79 -24.87 6.39
N ILE A 212 1.13 -23.71 6.36
CA ILE A 212 1.77 -22.41 6.62
C ILE A 212 1.29 -21.92 7.98
N ASP A 213 2.17 -21.96 8.97
CA ASP A 213 1.91 -21.41 10.29
C ASP A 213 2.01 -19.87 10.24
N THR A 214 0.87 -19.21 10.47
CA THR A 214 0.70 -17.74 10.38
C THR A 214 0.59 -17.05 11.73
N SER A 215 0.83 -17.77 12.82
CA SER A 215 0.68 -17.27 14.21
C SER A 215 1.51 -16.02 14.49
N GLN A 216 2.78 -16.00 14.05
CA GLN A 216 3.67 -14.85 14.24
C GLN A 216 3.27 -13.64 13.38
N MET A 217 2.79 -13.88 12.15
CA MET A 217 2.26 -12.84 11.27
C MET A 217 1.06 -12.12 11.89
N SER A 218 0.14 -12.85 12.55
CA SER A 218 -1.02 -12.23 13.23
C SER A 218 -0.60 -11.33 14.38
N VAL A 219 0.34 -11.75 15.22
CA VAL A 219 0.87 -10.94 16.33
C VAL A 219 1.59 -9.70 15.80
N MET A 220 2.35 -9.84 14.72
CA MET A 220 3.00 -8.71 14.06
C MET A 220 2.00 -7.71 13.49
N MET A 221 0.92 -8.17 12.85
CA MET A 221 -0.14 -7.28 12.37
C MET A 221 -0.81 -6.51 13.50
N PHE A 222 -1.00 -7.14 14.66
CA PHE A 222 -1.47 -6.45 15.86
C PHE A 222 -0.48 -5.37 16.32
N TYR A 223 0.83 -5.67 16.36
CA TYR A 223 1.84 -4.67 16.70
C TYR A 223 1.86 -3.52 15.69
N ILE A 224 1.84 -3.80 14.39
CA ILE A 224 1.81 -2.78 13.32
C ILE A 224 0.63 -1.82 13.52
N SER A 225 -0.57 -2.35 13.74
CA SER A 225 -1.77 -1.52 13.93
C SER A 225 -1.67 -0.63 15.17
N THR A 226 -1.30 -1.21 16.31
CA THR A 226 -1.29 -0.50 17.60
C THR A 226 -0.11 0.46 17.76
N VAL A 227 1.10 0.07 17.32
CA VAL A 227 2.30 0.93 17.35
C VAL A 227 2.07 2.23 16.59
N THR A 228 1.34 2.18 15.48
CA THR A 228 1.05 3.36 14.66
C THR A 228 0.19 4.36 15.41
N MET A 229 -0.87 3.86 16.06
CA MET A 229 -1.73 4.69 16.90
C MET A 229 -0.95 5.30 18.07
N LEU A 230 -0.14 4.49 18.78
CA LEU A 230 0.67 4.96 19.91
C LEU A 230 1.68 6.02 19.45
N SER A 231 2.41 5.76 18.36
CA SER A 231 3.40 6.69 17.79
C SER A 231 2.76 8.01 17.37
N ALA A 232 1.59 7.96 16.72
CA ALA A 232 0.89 9.17 16.32
C ALA A 232 0.41 10.02 17.51
N LEU A 233 -0.04 9.40 18.60
CA LEU A 233 -0.42 10.12 19.83
C LEU A 233 0.81 10.77 20.50
N LEU A 234 1.95 10.08 20.52
CA LEU A 234 3.22 10.64 21.00
C LEU A 234 3.64 11.85 20.16
N ILE A 235 3.59 11.71 18.85
CA ILE A 235 3.95 12.78 17.91
C ILE A 235 2.96 13.94 18.01
N ALA A 236 1.66 13.68 18.12
CA ALA A 236 0.65 14.73 18.35
C ALA A 236 0.98 15.55 19.59
N LYS A 237 1.37 14.88 20.68
CA LYS A 237 1.77 15.57 21.90
C LYS A 237 3.07 16.35 21.74
N PHE A 238 4.06 15.76 21.08
CA PHE A 238 5.32 16.45 20.78
C PHE A 238 5.08 17.71 19.94
N LEU A 239 4.29 17.62 18.88
CA LEU A 239 3.94 18.74 18.02
C LEU A 239 3.18 19.83 18.78
N THR A 240 2.18 19.44 19.58
CA THR A 240 1.38 20.40 20.34
C THR A 240 2.19 21.07 21.44
N SER A 241 3.07 20.35 22.14
CA SER A 241 3.88 20.91 23.23
C SER A 241 5.02 21.82 22.74
N THR A 242 5.52 21.60 21.53
CA THR A 242 6.74 22.24 21.04
C THR A 242 6.42 23.26 19.95
N ILE A 243 6.00 22.79 18.77
CA ILE A 243 5.88 23.61 17.55
C ILE A 243 4.57 24.41 17.53
N LEU A 244 3.47 23.81 17.99
CA LEU A 244 2.13 24.41 17.95
C LEU A 244 1.73 25.05 19.29
N LYS A 245 2.71 25.35 20.16
CA LYS A 245 2.47 25.91 21.50
C LYS A 245 1.83 27.31 21.44
N THR A 246 2.13 28.07 20.40
CA THR A 246 1.70 29.47 20.20
C THR A 246 0.33 29.63 19.55
N ARG A 247 -0.31 28.53 19.14
CA ARG A 247 -1.65 28.57 18.55
C ARG A 247 -2.73 28.56 19.64
N GLU A 248 -3.76 29.36 19.42
CA GLU A 248 -4.90 29.48 20.34
C GLU A 248 -5.65 28.16 20.48
N THR A 249 -6.21 27.91 21.66
CA THR A 249 -7.11 26.78 21.91
C THR A 249 -8.55 27.24 22.10
N ALA A 250 -9.46 26.73 21.27
CA ALA A 250 -10.91 26.97 21.43
C ALA A 250 -11.53 26.03 22.49
N PRO A 251 -12.52 26.51 23.29
CA PRO A 251 -13.25 25.64 24.21
C PRO A 251 -14.13 24.64 23.46
N PHE A 252 -14.19 23.40 23.95
CA PHE A 252 -15.03 22.35 23.36
C PHE A 252 -16.50 22.59 23.71
N VAL A 253 -17.23 23.25 22.82
CA VAL A 253 -18.69 23.37 22.85
C VAL A 253 -19.23 22.66 21.63
N MET A 254 -20.07 21.65 21.84
CA MET A 254 -20.65 20.90 20.75
C MET A 254 -22.09 20.54 21.05
N GLU A 255 -22.99 20.96 20.17
CA GLU A 255 -24.39 20.57 20.23
C GLU A 255 -24.51 19.11 19.75
N LEU A 256 -25.22 18.29 20.52
CA LEU A 256 -25.50 16.90 20.18
C LEU A 256 -26.80 16.86 19.35
N PRO A 257 -26.74 16.65 18.01
CA PRO A 257 -27.95 16.58 17.19
C PRO A 257 -28.81 15.37 17.58
N PRO A 258 -30.14 15.40 17.40
CA PRO A 258 -30.98 14.23 17.64
C PRO A 258 -30.66 13.09 16.65
N TYR A 259 -30.92 11.84 17.05
CA TYR A 259 -30.80 10.70 16.15
C TYR A 259 -31.82 10.78 15.01
N HIS A 260 -31.35 10.65 13.78
CA HIS A 260 -32.18 10.55 12.59
C HIS A 260 -31.86 9.26 11.82
N LEU A 261 -32.84 8.70 11.12
CA LEU A 261 -32.63 7.50 10.29
C LEU A 261 -31.96 7.92 8.97
N PRO A 262 -30.90 7.20 8.54
CA PRO A 262 -30.20 7.54 7.31
C PRO A 262 -31.07 7.21 6.11
N THR A 263 -31.11 8.11 5.13
CA THR A 263 -31.84 7.85 3.87
C THR A 263 -30.94 7.08 2.91
N PHE A 264 -31.40 5.94 2.39
CA PHE A 264 -30.61 5.10 1.49
C PHE A 264 -30.07 5.88 0.27
N LYS A 265 -30.92 6.72 -0.33
CA LYS A 265 -30.54 7.59 -1.46
C LYS A 265 -29.45 8.60 -1.07
N GLY A 266 -29.53 9.20 0.12
CA GLY A 266 -28.52 10.15 0.60
C GLY A 266 -27.16 9.50 0.80
N VAL A 267 -27.15 8.31 1.42
CA VAL A 267 -25.93 7.53 1.65
C VAL A 267 -25.25 7.17 0.33
N VAL A 268 -25.99 6.64 -0.65
CA VAL A 268 -25.43 6.24 -1.95
C VAL A 268 -24.89 7.44 -2.72
N ILE A 269 -25.62 8.57 -2.77
CA ILE A 269 -25.17 9.77 -3.47
C ILE A 269 -23.87 10.30 -2.85
N ARG A 270 -23.81 10.43 -1.53
CA ARG A 270 -22.59 10.89 -0.84
C ARG A 270 -21.42 9.95 -1.07
N ALA A 271 -21.65 8.63 -1.02
CA ALA A 271 -20.61 7.64 -1.31
C ALA A 271 -20.09 7.79 -2.75
N CYS A 272 -20.99 7.89 -3.75
CA CYS A 272 -20.63 8.11 -5.15
C CYS A 272 -19.84 9.41 -5.36
N GLU A 273 -20.26 10.52 -4.76
CA GLU A 273 -19.56 11.81 -4.87
C GLU A 273 -18.14 11.74 -4.30
N ARG A 274 -17.96 11.09 -3.14
CA ARG A 274 -16.65 10.90 -2.51
C ARG A 274 -15.74 10.01 -3.37
N VAL A 275 -16.28 8.93 -3.93
CA VAL A 275 -15.55 8.04 -4.85
C VAL A 275 -15.18 8.77 -6.13
N TRP A 276 -16.08 9.59 -6.70
CA TRP A 276 -15.78 10.39 -7.88
C TRP A 276 -14.68 11.42 -7.64
N LEU A 277 -14.71 12.09 -6.49
CA LEU A 277 -13.64 13.00 -6.07
C LEU A 277 -12.30 12.27 -5.94
N TYR A 278 -12.31 11.04 -5.41
CA TYR A 278 -11.13 10.19 -5.35
C TYR A 278 -10.59 9.88 -6.75
N ILE A 279 -11.44 9.41 -7.68
CA ILE A 279 -11.02 9.11 -9.07
C ILE A 279 -10.42 10.36 -9.73
N LYS A 280 -11.12 11.50 -9.71
CA LYS A 280 -10.70 12.70 -10.44
C LYS A 280 -9.40 13.31 -9.90
N LYS A 281 -9.23 13.34 -8.58
CA LYS A 281 -8.06 14.00 -7.95
C LYS A 281 -6.90 13.06 -7.66
N VAL A 282 -7.17 11.83 -7.22
CA VAL A 282 -6.10 10.91 -6.81
C VAL A 282 -5.53 10.17 -8.01
N CYS A 283 -6.37 9.63 -8.91
CA CYS A 283 -5.85 8.90 -10.08
C CYS A 283 -5.00 9.79 -11.00
N THR A 284 -5.38 11.05 -11.19
CA THR A 284 -4.60 12.00 -12.00
C THR A 284 -3.23 12.30 -11.41
N ILE A 285 -3.16 12.53 -10.09
CA ILE A 285 -1.90 12.73 -9.38
C ILE A 285 -1.04 11.46 -9.45
N VAL A 286 -1.62 10.28 -9.23
CA VAL A 286 -0.85 9.03 -9.23
C VAL A 286 -0.34 8.70 -10.62
N ILE A 287 -1.11 8.87 -11.70
CA ILE A 287 -0.62 8.67 -13.07
C ILE A 287 0.55 9.63 -13.38
N ALA A 288 0.45 10.91 -12.98
CA ALA A 288 1.53 11.87 -13.21
C ALA A 288 2.80 11.50 -12.44
N VAL A 289 2.67 11.18 -11.16
CA VAL A 289 3.78 10.69 -10.33
C VAL A 289 4.33 9.38 -10.89
N ALA A 290 3.46 8.55 -11.46
CA ALA A 290 3.85 7.32 -12.05
C ALA A 290 4.80 7.61 -13.24
N VAL A 291 4.39 8.42 -14.22
CA VAL A 291 5.25 8.77 -15.36
C VAL A 291 6.65 9.24 -14.91
N ILE A 292 6.70 10.05 -13.85
CA ILE A 292 7.97 10.53 -13.26
C ILE A 292 8.80 9.37 -12.70
N LEU A 293 8.20 8.48 -11.90
CA LEU A 293 8.91 7.31 -11.36
C LEU A 293 9.42 6.38 -12.46
N PHE A 294 8.63 6.16 -13.52
CA PHE A 294 9.08 5.37 -14.67
C PHE A 294 10.32 5.99 -15.31
N ALA A 295 10.32 7.31 -15.53
CA ALA A 295 11.49 8.00 -16.04
C ALA A 295 12.70 7.87 -15.09
N LEU A 296 12.50 8.02 -13.78
CA LEU A 296 13.57 7.88 -12.79
C LEU A 296 14.13 6.46 -12.66
N LEU A 297 13.32 5.43 -12.95
CA LEU A 297 13.72 4.03 -12.96
C LEU A 297 14.41 3.60 -14.27
N GLN A 298 14.20 4.33 -15.36
CA GLN A 298 14.67 3.93 -16.69
C GLN A 298 15.91 4.69 -17.16
N PHE A 299 16.08 5.95 -16.75
CA PHE A 299 17.23 6.80 -17.12
C PHE A 299 18.28 6.83 -16.01
N PRO A 300 19.61 6.88 -16.30
CA PRO A 300 20.28 6.97 -17.62
C PRO A 300 20.32 5.65 -18.44
N GLY A 301 19.80 4.55 -17.91
CA GLY A 301 19.77 3.26 -18.60
C GLY A 301 21.06 2.45 -18.44
N LEU A 302 21.16 1.34 -19.17
CA LEU A 302 22.33 0.45 -19.14
C LEU A 302 23.56 1.11 -19.76
N SER A 303 24.73 0.98 -19.13
CA SER A 303 26.02 1.39 -19.71
C SER A 303 26.30 0.64 -21.02
N SER A 304 27.08 1.25 -21.92
CA SER A 304 27.41 0.64 -23.22
C SER A 304 28.03 -0.76 -23.08
N GLU A 305 28.91 -0.95 -22.10
CA GLU A 305 29.52 -2.25 -21.77
C GLU A 305 28.48 -3.32 -21.39
N LYS A 306 27.49 -2.98 -20.55
CA LYS A 306 26.42 -3.92 -20.17
C LYS A 306 25.49 -4.21 -21.36
N GLN A 307 25.22 -3.23 -22.22
CA GLN A 307 24.43 -3.44 -23.43
C GLN A 307 25.12 -4.42 -24.39
N GLU A 308 26.44 -4.32 -24.57
CA GLU A 308 27.24 -5.25 -25.37
C GLU A 308 27.30 -6.64 -24.76
N HIS A 309 27.46 -6.75 -23.43
CA HIS A 309 27.41 -8.02 -22.71
C HIS A 309 26.10 -8.77 -22.98
N TYR A 310 24.96 -8.10 -22.81
CA TYR A 310 23.67 -8.72 -23.05
C TYR A 310 23.38 -9.01 -24.53
N ALA A 311 23.87 -8.18 -25.44
CA ALA A 311 23.80 -8.46 -26.88
C ALA A 311 24.62 -9.71 -27.26
N SER A 312 25.78 -9.91 -26.62
CA SER A 312 26.60 -11.12 -26.79
C SER A 312 25.89 -12.37 -26.27
N GLU A 313 25.31 -12.30 -25.07
CA GLU A 313 24.53 -13.42 -24.49
C GLU A 313 23.29 -13.76 -25.32
N GLU A 314 22.57 -12.75 -25.84
CA GLU A 314 21.47 -12.95 -26.78
C GLU A 314 21.95 -13.65 -28.07
N ALA A 315 23.06 -13.20 -28.65
CA ALA A 315 23.63 -13.79 -29.86
C ALA A 315 24.07 -15.26 -29.64
N LYS A 316 24.67 -15.57 -28.49
CA LYS A 316 25.03 -16.96 -28.12
C LYS A 316 23.79 -17.84 -27.96
N ALA A 317 22.75 -17.34 -27.28
CA ALA A 317 21.50 -18.08 -27.09
C ALA A 317 20.82 -18.36 -28.44
N LEU A 318 20.81 -17.37 -29.34
CA LEU A 318 20.29 -17.53 -30.70
C LEU A 318 21.11 -18.50 -31.55
N ALA A 319 22.44 -18.43 -31.49
CA ALA A 319 23.31 -19.35 -32.21
C ALA A 319 23.11 -20.81 -31.73
N ASN A 320 22.95 -21.02 -30.42
CA ASN A 320 22.64 -22.33 -29.85
C ASN A 320 21.28 -22.88 -30.32
N PHE A 321 20.27 -22.01 -30.42
CA PHE A 321 18.97 -22.37 -30.95
C PHE A 321 19.05 -22.69 -32.46
N ASP A 322 19.74 -21.86 -33.24
CA ASP A 322 19.93 -22.05 -34.68
C ASP A 322 20.66 -23.37 -35.00
N MET A 323 21.71 -23.71 -34.24
CA MET A 323 22.41 -25.00 -34.37
C MET A 323 21.52 -26.20 -34.08
N ALA A 324 20.58 -26.08 -33.13
CA ALA A 324 19.62 -27.13 -32.83
C ALA A 324 18.51 -27.21 -33.90
N ALA A 325 18.05 -26.06 -34.40
CA ALA A 325 16.98 -25.96 -35.39
C ALA A 325 17.44 -26.44 -36.78
N LYS A 326 18.70 -26.22 -37.18
CA LYS A 326 19.29 -26.70 -38.45
C LYS A 326 19.22 -28.21 -38.66
N LYS A 327 19.10 -28.98 -37.57
CA LYS A 327 18.99 -30.45 -37.61
C LYS A 327 17.57 -30.94 -37.91
N SER A 328 16.59 -30.05 -37.97
CA SER A 328 15.18 -30.38 -38.14
C SER A 328 14.67 -30.03 -39.54
N SER A 329 13.69 -30.80 -40.03
CA SER A 329 13.00 -30.52 -41.30
C SER A 329 12.25 -29.17 -41.33
N TYR A 330 11.93 -28.61 -40.16
CA TYR A 330 11.15 -27.37 -40.02
C TYR A 330 11.99 -26.08 -39.97
N TYR A 331 13.28 -26.14 -40.29
CA TYR A 331 14.20 -24.99 -40.21
C TYR A 331 13.71 -23.74 -40.97
N ALA A 332 13.05 -23.90 -42.13
CA ALA A 332 12.51 -22.78 -42.93
C ALA A 332 11.44 -21.94 -42.20
N SER A 333 10.79 -22.51 -41.18
CA SER A 333 9.80 -21.81 -40.36
C SER A 333 10.42 -21.00 -39.21
N VAL A 334 11.73 -21.17 -38.96
CA VAL A 334 12.44 -20.55 -37.81
C VAL A 334 13.82 -19.98 -38.19
N ASP A 335 14.02 -19.70 -39.47
CA ASP A 335 15.28 -19.25 -40.08
C ASP A 335 15.65 -17.79 -39.74
N SER A 336 14.66 -16.94 -39.47
CA SER A 336 14.86 -15.51 -39.22
C SER A 336 14.64 -15.12 -37.76
N ARG A 337 15.40 -14.11 -37.30
CA ARG A 337 15.25 -13.52 -35.96
C ARG A 337 13.80 -13.16 -35.66
N GLU A 338 13.07 -12.59 -36.62
CA GLU A 338 11.68 -12.19 -36.44
C GLU A 338 10.75 -13.38 -36.24
N LYS A 339 10.96 -14.48 -36.98
CA LYS A 339 10.16 -15.71 -36.82
C LYS A 339 10.45 -16.38 -35.47
N VAL A 340 11.72 -16.42 -35.05
CA VAL A 340 12.12 -16.90 -33.70
C VAL A 340 11.46 -16.05 -32.61
N ALA A 341 11.45 -14.72 -32.76
CA ALA A 341 10.82 -13.82 -31.81
C ALA A 341 9.30 -14.04 -31.72
N ARG A 342 8.62 -14.20 -32.86
CA ARG A 342 7.18 -14.53 -32.91
C ARG A 342 6.89 -15.88 -32.27
N LEU A 343 7.69 -16.91 -32.57
CA LEU A 343 7.56 -18.24 -31.96
C LEU A 343 7.76 -18.21 -30.44
N LEU A 344 8.76 -17.46 -29.97
CA LEU A 344 9.01 -17.26 -28.54
C LEU A 344 7.84 -16.56 -27.84
N ASN A 345 7.32 -15.48 -28.43
CA ASN A 345 6.18 -14.76 -27.87
C ASN A 345 4.91 -15.62 -27.86
N PHE A 346 4.69 -16.42 -28.90
CA PHE A 346 3.60 -17.38 -28.99
C PHE A 346 3.72 -18.48 -27.91
N TYR A 347 4.93 -19.01 -27.72
CA TYR A 347 5.25 -20.00 -26.68
C TYR A 347 5.04 -19.45 -25.26
N ASP A 348 5.58 -18.26 -24.97
CA ASP A 348 5.45 -17.63 -23.66
C ASP A 348 3.98 -17.25 -23.36
N GLY A 349 3.24 -16.77 -24.36
CA GLY A 349 1.81 -16.45 -24.24
C GLY A 349 0.94 -17.69 -23.98
N TYR A 350 1.18 -18.78 -24.70
CA TYR A 350 0.52 -20.06 -24.46
C TYR A 350 0.76 -20.55 -23.03
N LYS A 351 2.03 -20.55 -22.59
CA LYS A 351 2.40 -21.01 -21.25
C LYS A 351 1.75 -20.16 -20.16
N ALA A 352 1.73 -18.83 -20.32
CA ALA A 352 1.09 -17.92 -19.37
C ALA A 352 -0.43 -18.19 -19.22
N LYS A 353 -1.16 -18.35 -20.33
CA LYS A 353 -2.60 -18.64 -20.30
C LYS A 353 -2.92 -20.03 -19.72
N LYS A 354 -2.08 -21.03 -20.00
CA LYS A 354 -2.24 -22.39 -19.47
C LYS A 354 -1.96 -22.45 -17.97
N MET A 355 -0.93 -21.75 -17.49
CA MET A 355 -0.65 -21.61 -16.06
C MET A 355 -1.74 -20.78 -15.34
N GLY A 356 -2.37 -19.83 -16.03
CA GLY A 356 -3.51 -19.05 -15.52
C GLY A 356 -4.85 -19.81 -15.45
N GLY A 357 -4.89 -21.11 -15.78
CA GLY A 357 -6.09 -21.94 -15.70
C GLY A 357 -7.14 -21.66 -16.78
N GLY A 358 -6.74 -21.06 -17.92
CA GLY A 358 -7.65 -20.78 -19.02
C GLY A 358 -8.26 -22.06 -19.61
N LYS A 359 -9.59 -22.09 -19.78
CA LYS A 359 -10.30 -23.17 -20.48
C LYS A 359 -10.25 -22.91 -22.00
N GLY A 360 -10.00 -23.95 -22.80
CA GLY A 360 -9.97 -23.84 -24.27
C GLY A 360 -8.70 -23.21 -24.85
N VAL A 361 -7.63 -23.07 -24.08
CA VAL A 361 -6.36 -22.46 -24.54
C VAL A 361 -5.73 -23.25 -25.68
N ASP A 362 -5.81 -24.58 -25.62
CA ASP A 362 -5.26 -25.47 -26.65
C ASP A 362 -5.98 -25.26 -28.01
N GLU A 363 -7.31 -25.16 -28.01
CA GLU A 363 -8.11 -24.90 -29.22
C GLU A 363 -7.88 -23.50 -29.82
N GLN A 364 -7.75 -22.48 -28.97
CA GLN A 364 -7.49 -21.10 -29.40
C GLN A 364 -6.13 -20.94 -30.08
N TYR A 365 -5.08 -21.53 -29.51
CA TYR A 365 -3.73 -21.43 -30.07
C TYR A 365 -3.55 -22.31 -31.30
N GLU A 366 -4.23 -23.46 -31.36
CA GLU A 366 -4.27 -24.29 -32.57
C GLU A 366 -4.95 -23.56 -33.74
N ALA A 367 -6.02 -22.80 -33.49
CA ALA A 367 -6.69 -21.98 -34.49
C ALA A 367 -5.87 -20.75 -34.94
N GLU A 368 -5.09 -20.15 -34.04
CA GLU A 368 -4.31 -18.94 -34.31
C GLU A 368 -3.08 -19.22 -35.20
N ASN A 369 -2.31 -20.26 -34.90
CA ASN A 369 -1.16 -20.68 -35.72
C ASN A 369 -0.89 -22.19 -35.61
N PRO A 370 -1.41 -23.02 -36.54
CA PRO A 370 -1.26 -24.47 -36.51
C PRO A 370 0.20 -24.96 -36.56
N GLU A 371 1.07 -24.25 -37.26
CA GLU A 371 2.50 -24.60 -37.38
C GLU A 371 3.26 -24.38 -36.06
N PHE A 372 3.09 -23.22 -35.43
CA PHE A 372 3.74 -22.94 -34.15
C PHE A 372 3.18 -23.81 -33.03
N TYR A 373 1.89 -24.13 -33.05
CA TYR A 373 1.28 -25.02 -32.05
C TYR A 373 1.89 -26.43 -32.06
N LYS A 374 2.24 -26.96 -33.24
CA LYS A 374 2.97 -28.24 -33.37
C LYS A 374 4.33 -28.25 -32.67
N PHE A 375 5.02 -27.10 -32.63
CA PHE A 375 6.27 -26.96 -31.90
C PHE A 375 6.07 -26.87 -30.38
N ILE A 376 4.93 -26.36 -29.91
CA ILE A 376 4.58 -26.25 -28.48
C ILE A 376 4.13 -27.59 -27.88
N MET A 377 3.30 -28.32 -28.61
CA MET A 377 2.76 -29.64 -28.26
C MET A 377 3.23 -30.67 -29.30
N PRO A 378 4.51 -31.10 -29.24
CA PRO A 378 5.01 -32.10 -30.15
C PRO A 378 4.41 -33.44 -29.75
N LYS A 379 3.44 -33.92 -30.53
CA LYS A 379 2.80 -35.24 -30.32
C LYS A 379 3.84 -36.36 -30.48
N SER A 380 4.02 -36.86 -31.70
CA SER A 380 4.93 -37.98 -32.00
C SER A 380 6.21 -37.58 -32.76
N ASP A 381 6.23 -36.41 -33.39
CA ASP A 381 7.32 -35.99 -34.29
C ASP A 381 8.63 -35.69 -33.52
N GLN A 382 9.72 -36.39 -33.88
CA GLN A 382 11.03 -36.23 -33.25
C GLN A 382 11.64 -34.84 -33.52
N ASP A 383 11.46 -34.29 -34.72
CA ASP A 383 11.92 -32.96 -35.10
C ASP A 383 11.23 -31.85 -34.31
N ALA A 384 9.92 -31.97 -34.09
CA ALA A 384 9.16 -31.03 -33.28
C ALA A 384 9.54 -31.11 -31.79
N LYS A 385 9.89 -32.31 -31.28
CA LYS A 385 10.46 -32.47 -29.92
C LYS A 385 11.82 -31.80 -29.78
N ALA A 386 12.68 -31.90 -30.80
CA ALA A 386 13.98 -31.24 -30.81
C ALA A 386 13.82 -29.71 -30.74
N ILE A 387 12.96 -29.12 -31.58
CA ILE A 387 12.66 -27.68 -31.57
C ILE A 387 12.06 -27.26 -30.23
N ASN A 388 11.10 -28.01 -29.67
CA ASN A 388 10.49 -27.69 -28.37
C ASN A 388 11.54 -27.63 -27.25
N SER A 389 12.45 -28.60 -27.21
CA SER A 389 13.51 -28.64 -26.20
C SER A 389 14.47 -27.46 -26.31
N ALA A 390 14.82 -27.06 -27.53
CA ALA A 390 15.65 -25.88 -27.80
C ALA A 390 14.88 -24.58 -27.47
N LEU A 391 13.59 -24.51 -27.80
CA LEU A 391 12.71 -23.38 -27.51
C LEU A 391 12.51 -23.17 -26.00
N ARG A 392 12.39 -24.27 -25.24
CA ARG A 392 12.35 -24.22 -23.76
C ARG A 392 13.64 -23.61 -23.19
N LYS A 393 14.79 -24.08 -23.66
CA LYS A 393 16.10 -23.54 -23.24
C LYS A 393 16.24 -22.06 -23.60
N LEU A 394 15.86 -21.68 -24.82
CA LEU A 394 15.89 -20.31 -25.29
C LEU A 394 14.94 -19.40 -24.50
N SER A 395 13.71 -19.85 -24.19
CA SER A 395 12.76 -19.11 -23.34
C SER A 395 13.31 -18.90 -21.92
N THR A 396 13.95 -19.90 -21.32
CA THR A 396 14.58 -19.78 -19.99
C THR A 396 15.77 -18.81 -20.00
N GLN A 397 16.63 -18.91 -21.02
CA GLN A 397 17.77 -17.98 -21.19
C GLN A 397 17.30 -16.56 -21.42
N ARG A 398 16.32 -16.35 -22.33
CA ARG A 398 15.66 -15.06 -22.58
C ARG A 398 15.13 -14.44 -21.30
N LYS A 399 14.39 -15.21 -20.49
CA LYS A 399 13.84 -14.73 -19.21
C LYS A 399 14.92 -14.33 -18.23
N THR A 400 16.04 -15.06 -18.21
CA THR A 400 17.20 -14.74 -17.35
C THR A 400 17.86 -13.43 -17.80
N ILE A 401 18.14 -13.29 -19.11
CA ILE A 401 18.73 -12.08 -19.70
C ILE A 401 17.84 -10.86 -19.44
N LEU A 402 16.54 -10.93 -19.77
CA LEU A 402 15.60 -9.82 -19.56
C LEU A 402 15.52 -9.38 -18.10
N ARG A 403 15.65 -10.32 -17.17
CA ARG A 403 15.58 -10.07 -15.73
C ARG A 403 16.86 -9.42 -15.20
N GLU A 404 18.02 -9.89 -15.61
CA GLU A 404 19.32 -9.29 -15.27
C GLU A 404 19.45 -7.88 -15.86
N GLN A 405 19.07 -7.71 -17.13
CA GLN A 405 18.97 -6.39 -17.77
C GLN A 405 18.07 -5.44 -16.98
N LYS A 406 16.91 -5.91 -16.52
CA LYS A 406 15.99 -5.10 -15.72
C LYS A 406 16.60 -4.70 -14.38
N ASN A 407 17.26 -5.63 -13.69
CA ASN A 407 17.94 -5.36 -12.42
C ASN A 407 19.06 -4.34 -12.57
N ASP A 408 19.94 -4.55 -13.55
CA ASP A 408 21.04 -3.63 -13.84
C ASP A 408 20.53 -2.24 -14.24
N LYS A 409 19.42 -2.19 -14.97
CA LYS A 409 18.77 -0.92 -15.32
C LYS A 409 18.23 -0.22 -14.08
N ILE A 410 17.57 -0.93 -13.16
CA ILE A 410 17.10 -0.36 -11.89
C ILE A 410 18.28 0.12 -11.04
N GLU A 411 19.38 -0.64 -10.97
CA GLU A 411 20.57 -0.27 -10.19
C GLU A 411 21.26 0.99 -10.75
N SER A 412 21.41 1.08 -12.07
CA SER A 412 22.01 2.23 -12.76
C SER A 412 21.07 3.43 -12.91
N SER A 413 19.78 3.28 -12.60
CA SER A 413 18.78 4.34 -12.71
C SER A 413 19.02 5.48 -11.72
N LEU A 414 18.48 6.67 -12.00
CA LEU A 414 18.50 7.81 -11.08
C LEU A 414 17.91 7.44 -9.71
N LEU A 415 16.85 6.63 -9.69
CA LEU A 415 16.27 6.15 -8.43
C LEU A 415 17.21 5.17 -7.70
N GLY A 416 17.89 4.29 -8.44
CA GLY A 416 18.93 3.39 -7.93
C GLY A 416 20.11 4.13 -7.32
N MET A 417 20.60 5.15 -8.02
CA MET A 417 21.65 6.06 -7.55
C MET A 417 21.23 6.80 -6.28
N ALA A 418 20.00 7.31 -6.22
CA ALA A 418 19.46 7.94 -5.02
C ALA A 418 19.34 6.93 -3.85
N GLY A 419 18.93 5.68 -4.12
CA GLY A 419 18.87 4.61 -3.13
C GLY A 419 20.25 4.26 -2.55
N ARG A 420 21.28 4.21 -3.39
CA ARG A 420 22.69 4.03 -2.98
C ARG A 420 23.21 5.22 -2.19
N ALA A 421 22.85 6.45 -2.56
CA ALA A 421 23.23 7.65 -1.82
C ALA A 421 22.67 7.68 -0.38
N LEU A 422 21.54 7.02 -0.14
CA LEU A 422 20.95 6.88 1.20
C LEU A 422 21.56 5.73 2.02
N GLU A 423 22.26 4.78 1.40
CA GLU A 423 22.84 3.59 2.02
C GLU A 423 23.76 3.90 3.23
N PRO A 424 24.62 4.94 3.21
CA PRO A 424 25.49 5.26 4.35
C PRO A 424 24.74 5.57 5.65
N VAL A 425 23.53 6.12 5.55
CA VAL A 425 22.70 6.45 6.71
C VAL A 425 21.73 5.30 7.02
N SER A 426 21.18 4.67 6.00
CA SER A 426 20.19 3.60 6.14
C SER A 426 20.79 2.27 6.61
N LYS A 427 22.10 2.05 6.45
CA LYS A 427 22.78 0.84 6.95
C LYS A 427 22.62 0.64 8.46
N PHE A 428 22.50 1.72 9.23
CA PHE A 428 22.27 1.66 10.68
C PHE A 428 20.87 1.13 11.03
N ALA A 429 19.92 1.26 10.10
CA ALA A 429 18.59 0.65 10.17
C ALA A 429 18.54 -0.78 9.60
N GLY A 430 19.67 -1.30 9.08
CA GLY A 430 19.74 -2.58 8.39
C GLY A 430 19.18 -2.54 6.96
N PHE A 431 19.18 -1.39 6.28
CA PHE A 431 18.63 -1.29 4.92
C PHE A 431 19.73 -1.33 3.88
N ASP A 432 19.50 -2.11 2.82
CA ASP A 432 20.26 -2.03 1.57
C ASP A 432 19.67 -0.98 0.60
N TRP A 433 20.39 -0.76 -0.49
CA TRP A 433 19.94 0.15 -1.55
C TRP A 433 18.60 -0.27 -2.17
N ARG A 434 18.27 -1.56 -2.22
CA ARG A 434 17.02 -2.07 -2.82
C ARG A 434 15.81 -1.64 -2.00
N ILE A 435 15.91 -1.75 -0.67
CA ILE A 435 14.90 -1.24 0.26
C ILE A 435 14.78 0.28 0.16
N ASN A 436 15.91 1.01 0.05
CA ASN A 436 15.87 2.46 -0.14
C ASN A 436 15.15 2.87 -1.44
N VAL A 437 15.42 2.19 -2.56
CA VAL A 437 14.71 2.40 -3.83
C VAL A 437 13.22 2.12 -3.67
N ALA A 438 12.86 1.02 -2.99
CA ALA A 438 11.47 0.71 -2.71
C ALA A 438 10.79 1.80 -1.87
N PHE A 439 11.46 2.38 -0.87
CA PHE A 439 10.92 3.49 -0.07
C PHE A 439 10.78 4.79 -0.85
N LEU A 440 11.75 5.12 -1.70
CA LEU A 440 11.67 6.29 -2.59
C LEU A 440 10.51 6.15 -3.58
N SER A 441 10.36 4.97 -4.18
CA SER A 441 9.21 4.60 -5.02
C SER A 441 7.89 4.69 -4.24
N SER A 442 7.88 4.20 -2.99
CA SER A 442 6.73 4.21 -2.10
C SER A 442 6.20 5.61 -1.79
N PHE A 443 7.08 6.59 -1.62
CA PHE A 443 6.69 7.97 -1.31
C PHE A 443 5.83 8.58 -2.43
N ALA A 444 6.15 8.23 -3.67
CA ALA A 444 5.41 8.62 -4.84
C ALA A 444 4.05 7.90 -4.93
N ALA A 445 4.06 6.56 -4.87
CA ALA A 445 2.85 5.74 -4.79
C ALA A 445 3.13 4.52 -3.90
N ARG A 446 2.30 4.33 -2.86
CA ARG A 446 2.62 3.35 -1.80
C ARG A 446 2.57 1.92 -2.30
N GLU A 447 1.66 1.64 -3.22
CA GLU A 447 1.48 0.36 -3.91
C GLU A 447 2.69 -0.01 -4.78
N SER A 448 3.40 0.99 -5.32
CA SER A 448 4.58 0.79 -6.16
C SER A 448 5.76 0.19 -5.38
N ALA A 449 5.78 0.26 -4.04
CA ALA A 449 6.84 -0.33 -3.23
C ALA A 449 6.88 -1.86 -3.37
N VAL A 450 5.73 -2.53 -3.34
CA VAL A 450 5.64 -3.99 -3.50
C VAL A 450 6.02 -4.39 -4.92
N ALA A 451 5.55 -3.65 -5.92
CA ALA A 451 5.93 -3.89 -7.31
C ALA A 451 7.44 -3.73 -7.53
N THR A 452 8.04 -2.70 -6.90
CA THR A 452 9.49 -2.45 -6.96
C THR A 452 10.25 -3.59 -6.30
N LEU A 453 9.89 -3.98 -5.08
CA LEU A 453 10.52 -5.10 -4.36
C LEU A 453 10.36 -6.44 -5.10
N GLY A 454 9.15 -6.73 -5.58
CA GLY A 454 8.89 -7.91 -6.40
C GLY A 454 9.79 -7.92 -7.63
N SER A 455 9.88 -6.81 -8.36
CA SER A 455 10.72 -6.73 -9.55
C SER A 455 12.23 -6.91 -9.29
N ILE A 456 12.72 -6.52 -8.11
CA ILE A 456 14.14 -6.61 -7.75
C ILE A 456 14.49 -8.00 -7.18
N TYR A 457 13.63 -8.57 -6.32
CA TYR A 457 13.90 -9.84 -5.60
C TYR A 457 13.42 -11.08 -6.34
N GLU A 458 12.49 -10.97 -7.29
CA GLU A 458 12.15 -12.05 -8.23
C GLU A 458 13.34 -12.45 -9.14
N SER A 459 14.43 -11.69 -9.06
CA SER A 459 15.66 -11.86 -9.82
C SER A 459 16.68 -12.87 -9.26
N GLY A 460 16.44 -13.47 -8.09
CA GLY A 460 17.33 -14.46 -7.47
C GLY A 460 17.19 -15.92 -7.94
N LYS A 461 16.30 -16.24 -8.90
CA LYS A 461 15.90 -17.62 -9.29
C LYS A 461 16.97 -18.51 -9.96
N ALA A 462 18.27 -18.33 -9.70
CA ALA A 462 19.32 -18.92 -10.52
C ALA A 462 19.84 -20.32 -10.10
N ALA A 463 19.27 -21.02 -9.10
CA ALA A 463 19.86 -22.29 -8.66
C ALA A 463 18.95 -23.55 -8.72
N GLU A 464 17.63 -23.47 -8.48
CA GLU A 464 16.83 -24.69 -8.24
C GLU A 464 15.43 -24.70 -8.87
N ALA A 465 15.29 -24.30 -10.14
CA ALA A 465 14.03 -24.42 -10.87
C ALA A 465 14.06 -25.59 -11.87
N SER A 466 14.12 -26.82 -11.37
CA SER A 466 13.83 -28.04 -12.15
C SER A 466 12.32 -28.34 -12.26
N SER A 467 11.47 -27.60 -11.55
CA SER A 467 10.01 -27.68 -11.61
C SER A 467 9.43 -26.30 -11.94
N GLY A 468 8.66 -26.20 -13.02
CA GLY A 468 8.09 -24.94 -13.53
C GLY A 468 7.00 -24.31 -12.65
N GLU A 469 7.18 -24.26 -11.33
CA GLU A 469 6.32 -23.56 -10.39
C GLU A 469 6.78 -22.10 -10.22
N GLU A 470 5.84 -21.16 -10.36
CA GLU A 470 6.08 -19.76 -10.04
C GLU A 470 6.27 -19.61 -8.52
N MET A 471 7.51 -19.40 -8.11
CA MET A 471 7.88 -19.12 -6.72
C MET A 471 7.25 -17.80 -6.28
N ARG A 472 6.56 -17.82 -5.13
CA ARG A 472 5.84 -16.65 -4.64
C ARG A 472 6.82 -15.51 -4.26
N PRO A 473 6.43 -14.22 -4.41
CA PRO A 473 7.31 -13.08 -4.14
C PRO A 473 7.92 -13.07 -2.73
N GLU A 474 7.18 -13.60 -1.74
CA GLU A 474 7.63 -13.69 -0.35
C GLU A 474 8.85 -14.61 -0.22
N GLU A 475 8.82 -15.75 -0.91
CA GLU A 475 9.89 -16.74 -0.84
C GLU A 475 11.12 -16.30 -1.64
N ALA A 476 10.91 -15.62 -2.77
CA ALA A 476 11.98 -15.02 -3.54
C ALA A 476 12.75 -13.98 -2.71
N MET A 477 12.05 -13.13 -1.97
CA MET A 477 12.68 -12.18 -1.05
C MET A 477 13.43 -12.89 0.07
N ARG A 478 12.87 -13.93 0.67
CA ARG A 478 13.52 -14.69 1.75
C ARG A 478 14.86 -15.28 1.30
N GLN A 479 14.93 -15.86 0.10
CA GLN A 479 16.15 -16.53 -0.39
C GLN A 479 17.21 -15.56 -0.93
N SER A 480 16.80 -14.47 -1.59
CA SER A 480 17.73 -13.59 -2.33
C SER A 480 18.19 -12.35 -1.58
N SER A 481 17.57 -12.02 -0.44
CA SER A 481 17.86 -10.77 0.28
C SER A 481 18.97 -10.87 1.32
N GLY A 482 19.20 -12.07 1.91
CA GLY A 482 20.08 -12.21 3.07
C GLY A 482 19.54 -11.57 4.36
N TYR A 483 18.26 -11.17 4.39
CA TYR A 483 17.66 -10.51 5.55
C TYR A 483 17.20 -11.48 6.63
N THR A 484 17.29 -11.00 7.88
CA THR A 484 16.74 -11.69 9.05
C THR A 484 15.38 -11.11 9.42
N PRO A 485 14.55 -11.79 10.24
CA PRO A 485 13.29 -11.23 10.74
C PRO A 485 13.46 -9.87 11.44
N LEU A 486 14.62 -9.61 12.03
CA LEU A 486 14.93 -8.31 12.64
C LEU A 486 15.02 -7.18 11.61
N HIS A 487 15.62 -7.44 10.44
CA HIS A 487 15.65 -6.48 9.33
C HIS A 487 14.21 -6.15 8.89
N ALA A 488 13.37 -7.18 8.72
CA ALA A 488 11.96 -6.98 8.37
C ALA A 488 11.20 -6.13 9.39
N ALA A 489 11.43 -6.33 10.71
CA ALA A 489 10.82 -5.49 11.74
C ALA A 489 11.28 -4.02 11.66
N SER A 490 12.58 -3.80 11.40
CA SER A 490 13.12 -2.44 11.21
C SER A 490 12.51 -1.75 9.99
N ILE A 491 12.42 -2.45 8.86
CA ILE A 491 11.80 -1.96 7.61
C ILE A 491 10.32 -1.61 7.85
N ILE A 492 9.59 -2.44 8.62
CA ILE A 492 8.20 -2.19 9.01
C ILE A 492 8.10 -0.91 9.84
N ILE A 493 8.94 -0.73 10.87
CA ILE A 493 8.93 0.49 11.72
C ILE A 493 9.17 1.75 10.88
N PHE A 494 10.12 1.70 9.95
CA PHE A 494 10.36 2.82 9.05
C PHE A 494 9.14 3.11 8.14
N MET A 495 8.54 2.07 7.58
CA MET A 495 7.33 2.19 6.76
C MET A 495 6.12 2.73 7.56
N LEU A 496 6.00 2.36 8.84
CA LEU A 496 4.96 2.85 9.75
C LEU A 496 5.06 4.37 9.93
N LEU A 497 6.26 4.86 10.23
CA LEU A 497 6.50 6.26 10.60
C LEU A 497 6.66 7.20 9.38
N THR A 498 6.91 6.67 8.18
CA THR A 498 7.07 7.51 6.98
C THR A 498 5.74 8.08 6.47
N PRO A 499 5.77 9.31 5.90
CA PRO A 499 4.59 10.00 5.41
C PRO A 499 4.01 9.26 4.19
N PRO A 500 2.68 9.16 4.01
CA PRO A 500 2.04 8.19 3.13
C PRO A 500 2.33 8.48 1.65
N CYS A 501 1.59 9.33 0.96
CA CYS A 501 1.86 9.61 -0.46
C CYS A 501 1.92 11.10 -0.74
N ILE A 502 2.55 11.46 -1.87
CA ILE A 502 2.59 12.84 -2.38
C ILE A 502 1.19 13.46 -2.45
N ALA A 503 0.17 12.67 -2.83
CA ALA A 503 -1.21 13.15 -2.88
C ALA A 503 -1.71 13.64 -1.51
N THR A 504 -1.38 12.95 -0.41
CA THR A 504 -1.72 13.43 0.93
C THR A 504 -0.95 14.70 1.28
N MET A 505 0.31 14.82 0.89
CA MET A 505 1.12 16.02 1.16
C MET A 505 0.60 17.26 0.42
N ILE A 506 0.10 17.09 -0.81
CA ILE A 506 -0.60 18.16 -1.54
C ILE A 506 -1.86 18.59 -0.79
N VAL A 507 -2.61 17.65 -0.23
CA VAL A 507 -3.82 17.96 0.57
C VAL A 507 -3.45 18.66 1.88
N VAL A 508 -2.34 18.29 2.52
CA VAL A 508 -1.77 19.03 3.66
C VAL A 508 -1.47 20.47 3.26
N LYS A 509 -0.83 20.69 2.10
CA LYS A 509 -0.62 22.04 1.55
C LYS A 509 -1.93 22.78 1.31
N MET A 510 -2.96 22.11 0.79
CA MET A 510 -4.28 22.73 0.56
C MET A 510 -5.00 23.13 1.85
N GLN A 511 -4.90 22.32 2.91
CA GLN A 511 -5.56 22.61 4.19
C GLN A 511 -4.79 23.64 5.03
N THR A 512 -3.46 23.65 4.95
CA THR A 512 -2.61 24.60 5.68
C THR A 512 -2.31 25.88 4.90
N ASN A 513 -2.61 25.90 3.60
CA ASN A 513 -2.25 26.93 2.63
C ASN A 513 -0.77 27.31 2.65
N SER A 514 0.14 26.37 2.92
CA SER A 514 1.57 26.63 3.06
C SER A 514 2.44 25.47 2.61
N TYR A 515 3.46 25.77 1.80
CA TYR A 515 4.47 24.79 1.40
C TYR A 515 5.44 24.43 2.53
N ALA A 516 5.64 25.31 3.50
CA ALA A 516 6.51 25.03 4.65
C ALA A 516 5.93 23.88 5.51
N TRP A 517 4.62 23.89 5.76
CA TRP A 517 3.94 22.80 6.48
C TRP A 517 3.91 21.50 5.70
N MET A 518 3.84 21.56 4.37
CA MET A 518 4.00 20.39 3.51
C MET A 518 5.41 19.78 3.63
N ALA A 519 6.45 20.61 3.48
CA ALA A 519 7.83 20.16 3.63
C ALA A 519 8.09 19.59 5.04
N PHE A 520 7.58 20.26 6.08
CA PHE A 520 7.65 19.76 7.44
C PHE A 520 6.97 18.39 7.58
N GLY A 521 5.77 18.21 7.02
CA GLY A 521 5.04 16.93 7.01
C GLY A 521 5.74 15.80 6.23
N ILE A 522 6.72 16.13 5.38
CA ILE A 522 7.55 15.16 4.66
C ILE A 522 8.81 14.84 5.46
N PHE A 523 9.62 15.86 5.76
CA PHE A 523 10.96 15.67 6.30
C PHE A 523 10.96 15.29 7.78
N PHE A 524 10.04 15.82 8.59
CA PHE A 524 9.99 15.50 10.02
C PHE A 524 9.67 14.01 10.25
N PRO A 525 8.60 13.43 9.67
CA PRO A 525 8.34 12.00 9.85
C PRO A 525 9.40 11.10 9.22
N PHE A 526 9.98 11.51 8.08
CA PHE A 526 11.05 10.74 7.44
C PHE A 526 12.31 10.66 8.30
N THR A 527 12.77 11.79 8.84
CA THR A 527 13.92 11.84 9.76
C THR A 527 13.65 11.08 11.05
N LEU A 528 12.45 11.23 11.62
CA LEU A 528 12.02 10.47 12.79
C LEU A 528 12.02 8.96 12.51
N ALA A 529 11.47 8.53 11.37
CA ALA A 529 11.43 7.13 10.96
C ALA A 529 12.85 6.54 10.85
N LEU A 530 13.77 7.26 10.22
CA LEU A 530 15.16 6.85 10.06
C LEU A 530 15.87 6.69 11.41
N VAL A 531 15.71 7.66 12.32
CA VAL A 531 16.32 7.63 13.65
C VAL A 531 15.75 6.48 14.48
N VAL A 532 14.42 6.34 14.55
CA VAL A 532 13.77 5.31 15.35
C VAL A 532 14.09 3.91 14.83
N SER A 533 14.07 3.71 13.51
CA SER A 533 14.43 2.43 12.89
C SER A 533 15.91 2.08 13.08
N SER A 534 16.82 3.06 12.97
CA SER A 534 18.25 2.85 13.24
C SER A 534 18.53 2.47 14.68
N LEU A 535 17.89 3.16 15.64
CA LEU A 535 18.00 2.83 17.06
C LEU A 535 17.42 1.45 17.35
N PHE A 536 16.25 1.14 16.80
CA PHE A 536 15.61 -0.16 16.97
C PHE A 536 16.51 -1.30 16.48
N PHE A 537 17.03 -1.20 15.26
CA PHE A 537 17.86 -2.24 14.67
C PHE A 537 19.20 -2.40 15.40
N THR A 538 19.89 -1.29 15.68
CA THR A 538 21.20 -1.30 16.35
C THR A 538 21.10 -1.88 17.76
N LEU A 539 20.09 -1.47 18.53
CA LEU A 539 19.88 -1.97 19.89
C LEU A 539 19.52 -3.46 19.87
N ALA A 540 18.53 -3.86 19.06
CA ALA A 540 18.10 -5.25 18.99
C ALA A 540 19.21 -6.19 18.51
N ASN A 541 20.02 -5.74 17.55
CA ASN A 541 21.18 -6.49 17.07
C ASN A 541 22.26 -6.62 18.15
N SER A 542 22.52 -5.56 18.93
CA SER A 542 23.50 -5.59 20.03
C SER A 542 23.13 -6.56 21.16
N PHE A 543 21.83 -6.75 21.40
CA PHE A 543 21.31 -7.69 22.40
C PHE A 543 21.02 -9.09 21.83
N GLY A 544 21.21 -9.31 20.52
CA GLY A 544 20.93 -10.60 19.87
C GLY A 544 19.45 -11.01 19.92
N VAL A 545 18.53 -10.06 19.98
CA VAL A 545 17.09 -10.32 20.17
C VAL A 545 16.41 -10.57 18.83
N GLY A 546 15.58 -11.62 18.76
CA GLY A 546 14.79 -11.92 17.55
C GLY A 546 13.79 -10.81 17.20
N GLY A 547 13.37 -10.74 15.92
CA GLY A 547 12.50 -9.66 15.42
C GLY A 547 11.15 -9.54 16.14
N LEU A 548 10.52 -10.68 16.49
CA LEU A 548 9.24 -10.70 17.22
C LEU A 548 9.36 -10.12 18.63
N THR A 549 10.35 -10.59 19.37
CA THR A 549 10.66 -10.12 20.72
C THR A 549 11.08 -8.65 20.73
N ALA A 550 11.90 -8.21 19.76
CA ALA A 550 12.31 -6.82 19.64
C ALA A 550 11.11 -5.89 19.41
N MET A 551 10.19 -6.25 18.51
CA MET A 551 8.97 -5.48 18.26
C MET A 551 8.06 -5.43 19.50
N GLY A 552 7.98 -6.52 20.27
CA GLY A 552 7.26 -6.55 21.54
C GLY A 552 7.84 -5.56 22.57
N ILE A 553 9.17 -5.54 22.75
CA ILE A 553 9.84 -4.56 23.63
C ILE A 553 9.55 -3.14 23.16
N TYR A 554 9.68 -2.86 21.86
CA TYR A 554 9.38 -1.56 21.29
C TYR A 554 7.94 -1.12 21.54
N TYR A 555 6.97 -2.04 21.39
CA TYR A 555 5.57 -1.80 21.71
C TYR A 555 5.37 -1.38 23.17
N PHE A 556 5.95 -2.11 24.13
CA PHE A 556 5.83 -1.78 25.55
C PHE A 556 6.51 -0.46 25.92
N ILE A 557 7.65 -0.15 25.30
CA ILE A 557 8.33 1.15 25.45
C ILE A 557 7.41 2.29 25.00
N LEU A 558 6.81 2.18 23.81
CA LEU A 558 5.87 3.19 23.31
C LEU A 558 4.66 3.33 24.23
N LEU A 559 4.09 2.21 24.67
CA LEU A 559 2.95 2.20 25.58
C LEU A 559 3.28 2.92 26.90
N PHE A 560 4.46 2.64 27.47
CA PHE A 560 4.95 3.30 28.67
C PHE A 560 5.07 4.82 28.48
N PHE A 561 5.69 5.27 27.39
CA PHE A 561 5.79 6.70 27.08
C PHE A 561 4.42 7.34 26.87
N VAL A 562 3.48 6.68 26.18
CA VAL A 562 2.11 7.17 25.98
C VAL A 562 1.39 7.33 27.31
N ILE A 563 1.54 6.39 28.23
CA ILE A 563 0.92 6.45 29.56
C ILE A 563 1.52 7.60 30.37
N ILE A 564 2.85 7.70 30.47
CA ILE A 564 3.54 8.78 31.21
C ILE A 564 3.13 10.14 30.67
N LEU A 565 3.23 10.31 29.35
CA LEU A 565 2.86 11.55 28.72
C LEU A 565 1.36 11.81 28.88
N GLY A 566 0.50 10.79 28.85
CA GLY A 566 -0.93 10.94 29.11
C GLY A 566 -1.29 11.49 30.50
N PHE A 567 -0.37 11.45 31.47
CA PHE A 567 -0.55 12.02 32.80
C PHE A 567 0.01 13.44 32.95
N MET A 568 0.92 13.90 32.09
CA MET A 568 1.48 15.25 32.22
C MET A 568 0.46 16.32 31.81
N PRO A 569 0.25 17.37 32.63
CA PRO A 569 -0.70 18.44 32.35
C PRO A 569 -0.23 19.30 31.16
N GLN A 570 -1.17 19.75 30.34
CA GLN A 570 -0.89 20.54 29.15
C GLN A 570 -1.15 22.03 29.40
N LYS A 571 -0.13 22.87 29.15
CA LYS A 571 -0.30 24.33 29.20
C LYS A 571 -1.19 24.79 28.03
N ARG A 572 -2.30 25.47 28.36
CA ARG A 572 -3.25 26.04 27.40
C ARG A 572 -3.02 27.54 27.29
N GLN A 573 -2.88 28.04 26.06
CA GLN A 573 -3.11 29.46 25.78
C GLN A 573 -4.57 29.57 25.37
N ASN A 574 -5.39 30.02 26.32
CA ASN A 574 -6.81 30.22 26.08
C ASN A 574 -7.00 31.23 24.95
N TRP A 575 -7.99 31.00 24.10
CA TRP A 575 -8.44 31.96 23.09
C TRP A 575 -8.64 33.34 23.75
N SER A 576 -7.93 34.37 23.27
CA SER A 576 -8.07 35.73 23.79
C SER A 576 -9.23 36.49 23.13
N GLY A 577 -10.24 35.78 22.62
CA GLY A 577 -11.35 36.31 21.84
C GLY A 577 -12.25 37.25 22.64
N GLY A 578 -11.84 38.51 22.74
CA GLY A 578 -12.73 39.65 22.73
C GLY A 578 -12.61 40.34 21.36
N VAL A 579 -13.73 40.82 20.82
CA VAL A 579 -13.70 41.84 19.77
C VAL A 579 -12.74 42.93 20.25
N LYS A 580 -11.61 43.14 19.57
CA LYS A 580 -10.84 44.37 19.75
C LYS A 580 -11.80 45.47 19.31
N LYS A 581 -12.31 46.23 20.29
CA LYS A 581 -13.13 47.43 20.05
C LYS A 581 -12.43 48.38 19.09
#